data_AF-A0A2D8BVW8-F1
#
_entry.id   AF-A0A2D8BVW8-F1
#
_cell.length_a   1.000
_cell.length_b   1.000
_cell.length_c   1.000
_cell.angle_alpha   90.00
_cell.angle_beta   90.00
_cell.angle_gamma   90.00
#
_symmetry.space_group_name_H-M   'P 1'
#
loop_
_entity.id
_entity.type
_entity.pdbx_description
1 polymer ?
#
loop_
_entity_poly.entity_id
_entity_poly.type
_entity_poly.pdbx_seq_one_letter_code
_entity_poly.pdbx_strand_id
1 'polypeptide(L)'
;MANQYTKKKDLLKKRQKKANRKATLKKYDASAKGKAATNKYNHSEKGKAARKKYKQSLKGKKTAQKLRRGEKAKLADEQYRKKRMAMKAIGDEQLFIHELWRGTVNNAKKYGLPHEHPKFNSFWALWVKQKKEFGYNCPYTGDPFTWIHWNYDMGVQRPLGNVSTDQLVPRAGYTRTKGRKRSNIVFCTYGANLAKRNLPPETMKMVVHIFENGLVNPNPKTRPTKEQVGITTLRNELVI
;
A
#
# COMPACT_ATOMS: atom_id res chain seq x y z
N MET A 1 -49.08 50.05 19.56
CA MET A 1 -48.82 48.83 18.75
C MET A 1 -47.90 49.01 17.53
N ALA A 2 -47.59 50.23 17.05
CA ALA A 2 -46.79 50.45 15.83
C ALA A 2 -45.29 50.02 15.90
N ASN A 3 -44.67 50.06 17.09
CA ASN A 3 -43.23 49.83 17.29
C ASN A 3 -42.81 48.34 17.23
N GLN A 4 -43.73 47.40 17.47
CA GLN A 4 -43.43 45.96 17.34
C GLN A 4 -43.47 45.49 15.88
N TYR A 5 -44.29 46.13 15.04
CA TYR A 5 -44.48 45.77 13.64
C TYR A 5 -43.29 46.22 12.75
N THR A 6 -42.71 47.40 13.04
CA THR A 6 -41.51 47.91 12.36
C THR A 6 -40.28 47.04 12.66
N LYS A 7 -40.05 46.66 13.93
CA LYS A 7 -38.97 45.74 14.34
C LYS A 7 -39.06 44.37 13.64
N LYS A 8 -40.27 43.82 13.48
CA LYS A 8 -40.50 42.54 12.78
C LYS A 8 -40.18 42.64 11.28
N LYS A 9 -40.56 43.74 10.63
CA LYS A 9 -40.23 44.00 9.20
C LYS A 9 -38.73 44.13 8.96
N ASP A 10 -38.00 44.82 9.85
CA ASP A 10 -36.54 44.98 9.73
C ASP A 10 -35.79 43.66 9.93
N LEU A 11 -36.25 42.83 10.87
CA LEU A 11 -35.69 41.49 11.09
C LEU A 11 -35.89 40.60 9.84
N LEU A 12 -37.05 40.70 9.19
CA LEU A 12 -37.36 39.98 7.95
C LEU A 12 -36.44 40.44 6.81
N LYS A 13 -36.27 41.75 6.62
CA LYS A 13 -35.34 42.32 5.62
C LYS A 13 -33.90 41.85 5.85
N LYS A 14 -33.43 41.81 7.11
CA LYS A 14 -32.09 41.30 7.46
C LYS A 14 -31.95 39.81 7.13
N ARG A 15 -32.97 38.99 7.42
CA ARG A 15 -33.00 37.55 7.06
C ARG A 15 -32.98 37.35 5.55
N GLN A 16 -33.79 38.09 4.80
CA GLN A 16 -33.84 38.04 3.33
C GLN A 16 -32.48 38.40 2.72
N LYS A 17 -31.88 39.51 3.17
CA LYS A 17 -30.54 39.94 2.71
C LYS A 17 -29.47 38.89 3.00
N LYS A 18 -29.53 38.24 4.18
CA LYS A 18 -28.62 37.15 4.54
C LYS A 18 -28.83 35.90 3.67
N ALA A 19 -30.08 35.56 3.37
CA ALA A 19 -30.42 34.44 2.50
C ALA A 19 -29.92 34.68 1.06
N ASN A 20 -30.16 35.87 0.52
CA ASN A 20 -29.70 36.26 -0.82
C ASN A 20 -28.16 36.21 -0.90
N ARG A 21 -27.45 36.77 0.09
CA ARG A 21 -25.98 36.68 0.14
C ARG A 21 -25.49 35.24 0.17
N LYS A 22 -26.14 34.36 0.96
CA LYS A 22 -25.80 32.93 1.03
C LYS A 22 -26.03 32.24 -0.31
N ALA A 23 -27.11 32.58 -1.02
CA ALA A 23 -27.41 32.05 -2.34
C ALA A 23 -26.37 32.49 -3.38
N THR A 24 -25.98 33.77 -3.39
CA THR A 24 -24.94 34.31 -4.27
C THR A 24 -23.59 33.63 -4.01
N LEU A 25 -23.19 33.48 -2.75
CA LEU A 25 -21.96 32.76 -2.39
C LEU A 25 -22.00 31.30 -2.84
N LYS A 26 -23.13 30.60 -2.66
CA LYS A 26 -23.29 29.22 -3.12
C LYS A 26 -23.15 29.10 -4.64
N LYS A 27 -23.70 30.06 -5.40
CA LYS A 27 -23.53 30.11 -6.87
C LYS A 27 -22.07 30.36 -7.24
N TYR A 28 -21.39 31.27 -6.55
CA TYR A 28 -19.97 31.52 -6.76
C TYR A 28 -19.11 30.30 -6.46
N ASP A 29 -19.29 29.65 -5.30
CA ASP A 29 -18.52 28.47 -4.88
C ASP A 29 -18.70 27.28 -5.85
N ALA A 30 -19.87 27.17 -6.49
CA ALA A 30 -20.16 26.17 -7.51
C ALA A 30 -19.57 26.50 -8.90
N SER A 31 -19.33 27.79 -9.19
CA SER A 31 -18.76 28.27 -10.45
C SER A 31 -17.32 27.80 -10.64
N ALA A 32 -16.86 27.75 -11.90
CA ALA A 32 -15.47 27.40 -12.21
C ALA A 32 -14.45 28.33 -11.51
N LYS A 33 -14.74 29.63 -11.50
CA LYS A 33 -13.90 30.66 -10.85
C LYS A 33 -13.81 30.45 -9.33
N GLY A 34 -14.93 30.17 -8.66
CA GLY A 34 -14.94 29.89 -7.22
C GLY A 34 -14.23 28.59 -6.85
N LYS A 35 -14.41 27.53 -7.65
CA LYS A 35 -13.66 26.27 -7.51
C LYS A 35 -12.15 26.47 -7.67
N ALA A 36 -11.74 27.23 -8.69
CA ALA A 36 -10.33 27.55 -8.94
C ALA A 36 -9.71 28.33 -7.77
N ALA A 37 -10.39 29.35 -7.26
CA ALA A 37 -9.93 30.13 -6.10
C ALA A 37 -9.81 29.26 -4.83
N THR A 38 -10.80 28.40 -4.58
CA THR A 38 -10.79 27.46 -3.46
C THR A 38 -9.64 26.45 -3.58
N ASN A 39 -9.42 25.92 -4.79
CA ASN A 39 -8.30 25.01 -5.06
C ASN A 39 -6.96 25.71 -4.85
N LYS A 40 -6.78 26.93 -5.36
CA LYS A 40 -5.56 27.73 -5.15
C LYS A 40 -5.29 27.92 -3.66
N TYR A 41 -6.31 28.27 -2.87
CA TYR A 41 -6.16 28.42 -1.43
C TYR A 41 -5.80 27.09 -0.75
N ASN A 42 -6.51 26.00 -1.05
CA ASN A 42 -6.28 24.69 -0.43
C ASN A 42 -4.87 24.13 -0.69
N HIS A 43 -4.25 24.50 -1.82
CA HIS A 43 -2.88 24.08 -2.16
C HIS A 43 -1.80 25.09 -1.74
N SER A 44 -2.18 26.28 -1.27
CA SER A 44 -1.24 27.23 -0.67
C SER A 44 -0.75 26.75 0.70
N GLU A 45 0.44 27.19 1.11
CA GLU A 45 0.99 26.87 2.43
C GLU A 45 0.07 27.32 3.57
N LYS A 46 -0.54 28.50 3.45
CA LYS A 46 -1.53 29.02 4.40
C LYS A 46 -2.75 28.08 4.51
N GLY A 47 -3.27 27.60 3.39
CA GLY A 47 -4.40 26.67 3.37
C GLY A 47 -4.07 25.30 3.96
N LYS A 48 -2.89 24.75 3.64
CA LYS A 48 -2.38 23.50 4.22
C LYS A 48 -2.22 23.61 5.74
N ALA A 49 -1.60 24.69 6.22
CA ALA A 49 -1.40 24.95 7.65
C ALA A 49 -2.74 25.09 8.40
N ALA A 50 -3.69 25.85 7.84
CA ALA A 50 -5.03 25.99 8.42
C ALA A 50 -5.77 24.64 8.50
N ARG A 51 -5.69 23.81 7.46
CA ARG A 51 -6.29 22.47 7.45
C ARG A 51 -5.63 21.55 8.48
N LYS A 52 -4.30 21.60 8.63
CA LYS A 52 -3.57 20.85 9.66
C LYS A 52 -4.03 21.25 11.07
N LYS A 53 -4.08 22.55 11.36
CA LYS A 53 -4.57 23.10 12.63
C LYS A 53 -6.01 22.67 12.92
N TYR A 54 -6.90 22.74 11.92
CA TYR A 54 -8.28 22.29 12.07
C TYR A 54 -8.37 20.79 12.37
N LYS A 55 -7.62 19.95 11.66
CA LYS A 55 -7.60 18.49 11.87
C LYS A 55 -7.16 18.11 13.28
N GLN A 56 -6.26 18.90 13.88
CA GLN A 56 -5.77 18.70 15.24
C GLN A 56 -6.71 19.28 16.31
N SER A 57 -7.54 20.26 15.96
CA SER A 57 -8.51 20.87 16.88
C SER A 57 -9.56 19.89 17.39
N LEU A 58 -10.12 20.16 18.57
CA LEU A 58 -11.19 19.35 19.17
C LEU A 58 -12.42 19.26 18.24
N LYS A 59 -12.77 20.37 17.59
CA LYS A 59 -13.88 20.46 16.63
C LYS A 59 -13.65 19.59 15.39
N GLY A 60 -12.44 19.63 14.83
CA GLY A 60 -12.06 18.80 13.69
C GLY A 60 -12.06 17.31 14.03
N LYS A 61 -11.52 16.94 15.21
CA LYS A 61 -11.55 15.55 15.71
C LYS A 61 -12.98 15.05 15.92
N LYS A 62 -13.87 15.83 16.57
CA LYS A 62 -15.30 15.49 16.75
C LYS A 62 -16.02 15.32 15.42
N THR A 63 -15.74 16.19 14.44
CA THR A 63 -16.34 16.10 13.10
C THR A 63 -15.86 14.83 12.37
N ALA A 64 -14.57 14.51 12.42
CA ALA A 64 -14.03 13.29 11.85
C ALA A 64 -14.63 12.03 12.50
N GLN A 65 -14.81 12.04 13.82
CA GLN A 65 -15.45 10.96 14.56
C GLN A 65 -16.92 10.78 14.14
N LYS A 66 -17.68 11.88 14.01
CA LYS A 66 -19.07 11.84 13.53
C LYS A 66 -19.15 11.26 12.11
N LEU A 67 -18.26 11.68 11.22
CA LEU A 67 -18.20 11.15 9.85
C LEU A 67 -17.87 9.66 9.82
N ARG A 68 -16.90 9.20 10.62
CA ARG A 68 -16.54 7.77 10.73
C ARG A 68 -17.68 6.92 11.29
N ARG A 69 -18.49 7.47 12.20
CA ARG A 69 -19.66 6.80 12.79
C ARG A 69 -20.89 6.82 11.89
N GLY A 70 -20.91 7.63 10.84
CA GLY A 70 -22.03 7.74 9.93
C GLY A 70 -22.25 6.46 9.14
N GLU A 71 -23.51 6.14 8.86
CA GLU A 71 -23.91 4.92 8.13
C GLU A 71 -23.22 4.81 6.78
N LYS A 72 -23.06 5.91 6.04
CA LYS A 72 -22.32 5.89 4.76
C LYS A 72 -20.87 5.44 4.91
N ALA A 73 -20.19 5.84 5.99
CA ALA A 73 -18.81 5.42 6.24
C ALA A 73 -18.76 3.95 6.65
N LYS A 74 -19.68 3.50 7.52
CA LYS A 74 -19.82 2.09 7.90
C LYS A 74 -20.13 1.20 6.70
N LEU A 75 -21.06 1.62 5.83
CA LEU A 75 -21.45 0.90 4.62
C LEU A 75 -20.28 0.80 3.62
N ALA A 76 -19.53 1.89 3.42
CA ALA A 76 -18.33 1.86 2.58
C ALA A 76 -17.25 0.93 3.15
N ASP A 77 -17.06 0.92 4.47
CA ASP A 77 -16.11 0.03 5.14
C ASP A 77 -16.57 -1.43 5.09
N GLU A 78 -17.88 -1.69 5.22
CA GLU A 78 -18.49 -3.00 5.08
C GLU A 78 -18.39 -3.52 3.63
N GLN A 79 -18.70 -2.69 2.63
CA GLN A 79 -18.51 -3.03 1.21
C GLN A 79 -17.04 -3.33 0.92
N TYR A 80 -16.13 -2.54 1.48
CA TYR A 80 -14.70 -2.79 1.38
C TYR A 80 -14.31 -4.13 2.03
N ARG A 81 -14.82 -4.43 3.22
CA ARG A 81 -14.62 -5.73 3.90
C ARG A 81 -15.20 -6.89 3.09
N LYS A 82 -16.42 -6.78 2.58
CA LYS A 82 -17.07 -7.80 1.75
C LYS A 82 -16.29 -8.05 0.46
N LYS A 83 -15.91 -7.00 -0.26
CA LYS A 83 -15.06 -7.11 -1.45
C LYS A 83 -13.73 -7.78 -1.11
N ARG A 84 -13.11 -7.40 0.00
CA ARG A 84 -11.86 -8.01 0.49
C ARG A 84 -12.05 -9.49 0.83
N MET A 85 -13.13 -9.87 1.52
CA MET A 85 -13.42 -11.26 1.88
C MET A 85 -13.78 -12.12 0.66
N ALA A 86 -14.53 -11.58 -0.30
CA ALA A 86 -14.86 -12.26 -1.56
C ALA A 86 -13.59 -12.52 -2.39
N MET A 87 -12.73 -11.52 -2.54
CA MET A 87 -11.44 -11.69 -3.22
C MET A 87 -10.50 -12.65 -2.44
N LYS A 88 -10.56 -12.65 -1.10
CA LYS A 88 -9.85 -13.62 -0.22
C LYS A 88 -10.36 -15.05 -0.45
N ALA A 89 -11.65 -15.21 -0.69
CA ALA A 89 -12.30 -16.52 -0.93
C ALA A 89 -12.04 -17.06 -2.34
N ILE A 90 -11.81 -16.19 -3.33
CA ILE A 90 -11.58 -16.57 -4.73
C ILE A 90 -10.09 -16.86 -5.02
N GLY A 91 -9.16 -16.47 -4.13
CA GLY A 91 -7.73 -16.67 -4.37
C GLY A 91 -7.21 -15.80 -5.52
N ASP A 92 -7.74 -14.59 -5.65
CA ASP A 92 -7.36 -13.67 -6.72
C ASP A 92 -5.90 -13.21 -6.54
N GLU A 93 -5.03 -13.72 -7.41
CA GLU A 93 -3.61 -13.38 -7.53
C GLU A 93 -3.40 -11.86 -7.49
N GLN A 94 -4.25 -11.10 -8.19
CA GLN A 94 -4.12 -9.65 -8.26
C GLN A 94 -4.40 -8.97 -6.93
N LEU A 95 -5.40 -9.45 -6.17
CA LEU A 95 -5.63 -8.96 -4.81
C LEU A 95 -4.42 -9.26 -3.92
N PHE A 96 -3.93 -10.50 -3.95
CA PHE A 96 -2.82 -10.91 -3.09
C PHE A 96 -1.59 -10.03 -3.35
N ILE A 97 -1.25 -9.82 -4.63
CA ILE A 97 -0.14 -8.95 -5.03
C ILE A 97 -0.42 -7.48 -4.66
N HIS A 98 -1.67 -7.02 -4.70
CA HIS A 98 -2.05 -5.69 -4.22
C HIS A 98 -1.89 -5.53 -2.70
N GLU A 99 -2.25 -6.53 -1.90
CA GLU A 99 -1.99 -6.52 -0.45
C GLU A 99 -0.48 -6.53 -0.16
N LEU A 100 0.29 -7.32 -0.91
CA LEU A 100 1.74 -7.37 -0.82
C LEU A 100 2.40 -6.02 -1.18
N TRP A 101 1.90 -5.36 -2.22
CA TRP A 101 2.30 -4.01 -2.60
C TRP A 101 2.04 -2.99 -1.47
N ARG A 102 0.85 -3.01 -0.88
CA ARG A 102 0.52 -2.14 0.27
C ARG A 102 1.44 -2.40 1.45
N GLY A 103 1.72 -3.67 1.76
CA GLY A 103 2.68 -4.05 2.80
C GLY A 103 4.07 -3.49 2.53
N THR A 104 4.54 -3.60 1.30
CA THR A 104 5.83 -3.07 0.84
C THR A 104 5.91 -1.55 1.02
N VAL A 105 4.87 -0.82 0.60
CA VAL A 105 4.75 0.64 0.77
C VAL A 105 4.76 1.04 2.25
N ASN A 106 4.02 0.32 3.08
CA ASN A 106 3.94 0.59 4.51
C ASN A 106 5.27 0.31 5.22
N ASN A 107 5.97 -0.78 4.87
CA ASN A 107 7.28 -1.10 5.41
C ASN A 107 8.33 -0.05 5.04
N ALA A 108 8.35 0.40 3.78
CA ALA A 108 9.24 1.47 3.34
C ALA A 108 9.07 2.75 4.18
N LYS A 109 7.82 3.14 4.47
CA LYS A 109 7.50 4.27 5.34
C LYS A 109 7.92 4.03 6.79
N LYS A 110 7.62 2.84 7.33
CA LYS A 110 7.95 2.48 8.72
C LYS A 110 9.45 2.56 9.00
N TYR A 111 10.28 2.12 8.06
CA TYR A 111 11.74 2.05 8.23
C TYR A 111 12.49 3.24 7.59
N GLY A 112 11.79 4.28 7.14
CA GLY A 112 12.43 5.47 6.58
C GLY A 112 13.28 5.20 5.33
N LEU A 113 12.96 4.17 4.55
CA LEU A 113 13.78 3.79 3.39
C LEU A 113 13.64 4.81 2.26
N PRO A 114 14.68 5.05 1.44
CA PRO A 114 14.57 5.87 0.24
C PRO A 114 13.48 5.31 -0.69
N HIS A 115 12.51 6.11 -1.09
CA HIS A 115 11.40 5.62 -1.90
C HIS A 115 10.80 6.67 -2.84
N GLU A 116 10.81 6.37 -4.13
CA GLU A 116 9.66 6.71 -4.98
C GLU A 116 8.68 5.55 -4.83
N HIS A 117 7.49 5.76 -4.27
CA HIS A 117 6.57 4.64 -4.11
C HIS A 117 6.24 4.03 -5.49
N PRO A 118 6.46 2.72 -5.70
CA PRO A 118 6.06 2.12 -6.95
C PRO A 118 4.54 2.25 -7.01
N LYS A 119 4.00 2.84 -8.07
CA LYS A 119 2.57 2.76 -8.33
C LYS A 119 2.22 1.27 -8.45
N PHE A 120 1.02 0.89 -8.01
CA PHE A 120 0.59 -0.51 -8.08
C PHE A 120 0.78 -1.10 -9.48
N ASN A 121 0.47 -0.34 -10.55
CA ASN A 121 0.66 -0.80 -11.93
C ASN A 121 2.11 -1.16 -12.26
N SER A 122 3.10 -0.42 -11.76
CA SER A 122 4.51 -0.74 -11.97
C SER A 122 4.92 -1.98 -11.17
N PHE A 123 4.39 -2.13 -9.96
CA PHE A 123 4.61 -3.31 -9.12
C PHE A 123 4.00 -4.57 -9.74
N TRP A 124 2.78 -4.46 -10.27
CA TRP A 124 2.10 -5.52 -11.02
C TRP A 124 2.84 -5.88 -12.31
N ALA A 125 3.33 -4.90 -13.07
CA ALA A 125 4.11 -5.15 -14.28
C ALA A 125 5.40 -5.93 -13.99
N LEU A 126 6.07 -5.65 -12.86
CA LEU A 126 7.22 -6.45 -12.43
C LEU A 126 6.84 -7.89 -12.12
N TRP A 127 5.71 -8.10 -11.42
CA TRP A 127 5.20 -9.44 -11.13
C TRP A 127 4.89 -10.22 -12.41
N VAL A 128 4.15 -9.63 -13.35
CA VAL A 128 3.83 -10.24 -14.64
C VAL A 128 5.09 -10.55 -15.44
N LYS A 129 6.07 -9.64 -15.45
CA LYS A 129 7.36 -9.88 -16.13
C LYS A 129 8.08 -11.08 -15.54
N GLN A 130 8.22 -11.14 -14.21
CA GLN A 130 8.89 -12.24 -13.54
C GLN A 130 8.15 -13.57 -13.77
N LYS A 131 6.81 -13.55 -13.74
CA LYS A 131 5.98 -14.72 -14.05
C LYS A 131 6.20 -15.23 -15.47
N LYS A 132 6.37 -14.33 -16.44
CA LYS A 132 6.71 -14.71 -17.82
C LYS A 132 8.07 -15.41 -17.92
N GLU A 133 9.03 -15.00 -17.09
CA GLU A 133 10.42 -15.47 -17.15
C GLU A 133 10.64 -16.76 -16.35
N PHE A 134 10.03 -16.89 -15.17
CA PHE A 134 10.25 -18.01 -14.24
C PHE A 134 9.00 -18.86 -13.97
N GLY A 135 7.87 -18.54 -14.62
CA GLY A 135 6.57 -19.15 -14.29
C GLY A 135 6.09 -18.76 -12.90
N TYR A 136 5.34 -19.66 -12.26
CA TYR A 136 4.90 -19.50 -10.87
C TYR A 136 5.93 -20.01 -9.86
N ASN A 137 7.22 -19.90 -10.17
CA ASN A 137 8.28 -20.41 -9.30
C ASN A 137 9.15 -19.28 -8.75
N CYS A 138 9.64 -19.49 -7.53
CA CYS A 138 10.61 -18.64 -6.86
C CYS A 138 11.92 -18.57 -7.66
N PRO A 139 12.42 -17.40 -8.06
CA PRO A 139 13.71 -17.28 -8.74
C PRO A 139 14.89 -17.74 -7.88
N TYR A 140 14.76 -17.70 -6.55
CA TYR A 140 15.83 -18.09 -5.63
C TYR A 140 15.93 -19.60 -5.41
N THR A 141 14.79 -20.29 -5.31
CA THR A 141 14.78 -21.70 -4.91
C THR A 141 14.21 -22.61 -6.00
N GLY A 142 13.45 -22.08 -6.95
CA GLY A 142 12.65 -22.85 -7.92
C GLY A 142 11.37 -23.43 -7.34
N ASP A 143 11.06 -23.17 -6.07
CA ASP A 143 9.83 -23.68 -5.44
C ASP A 143 8.59 -22.95 -5.95
N PRO A 144 7.44 -23.64 -6.04
CA PRO A 144 6.21 -23.02 -6.49
C PRO A 144 5.73 -21.95 -5.52
N PHE A 145 5.22 -20.86 -6.07
CA PHE A 145 4.54 -19.81 -5.34
C PHE A 145 3.16 -20.25 -4.89
N THR A 146 2.81 -19.82 -3.69
CA THR A 146 1.42 -19.84 -3.19
C THR A 146 0.96 -18.42 -2.84
N TRP A 147 -0.34 -18.23 -2.69
CA TRP A 147 -0.96 -16.94 -2.32
C TRP A 147 -2.09 -17.17 -1.30
N ILE A 148 -1.78 -18.00 -0.32
CA ILE A 148 -2.72 -18.35 0.75
C ILE A 148 -2.78 -17.18 1.73
N HIS A 149 -3.94 -16.58 1.95
CA HIS A 149 -4.04 -15.50 2.93
C HIS A 149 -3.81 -16.01 4.35
N TRP A 150 -2.99 -15.29 5.12
CA TRP A 150 -2.68 -15.61 6.52
C TRP A 150 -3.30 -14.59 7.49
N ASN A 151 -3.39 -14.94 8.77
CA ASN A 151 -3.88 -14.06 9.82
C ASN A 151 -3.21 -14.36 11.16
N TYR A 152 -2.25 -13.52 11.55
CA TYR A 152 -1.55 -13.65 12.83
C TYR A 152 -2.48 -13.50 14.03
N ASP A 153 -3.55 -12.69 13.91
CA ASP A 153 -4.53 -12.50 15.00
C ASP A 153 -5.34 -13.79 15.29
N MET A 154 -5.36 -14.72 14.34
CA MET A 154 -6.00 -16.04 14.48
C MET A 154 -4.97 -17.17 14.65
N GLY A 155 -3.70 -16.85 14.93
CA GLY A 155 -2.62 -17.84 15.04
C GLY A 155 -2.21 -18.49 13.71
N VAL A 156 -2.78 -18.07 12.59
CA VAL A 156 -2.47 -18.63 11.27
C VAL A 156 -1.20 -17.96 10.73
N GLN A 157 -0.09 -18.68 10.83
CA GLN A 157 1.20 -18.24 10.31
C GLN A 157 1.18 -18.14 8.77
N ARG A 158 2.05 -17.29 8.24
CA ARG A 158 2.26 -17.16 6.79
C ARG A 158 2.97 -18.41 6.25
N PRO A 159 2.39 -19.13 5.28
CA PRO A 159 3.07 -20.26 4.63
C PRO A 159 4.41 -19.85 4.01
N LEU A 160 5.42 -20.72 4.11
CA LEU A 160 6.74 -20.45 3.56
C LEU A 160 6.74 -20.32 2.03
N GLY A 161 5.86 -21.06 1.34
CA GLY A 161 5.68 -20.98 -0.12
C GLY A 161 5.00 -19.70 -0.61
N ASN A 162 4.45 -18.87 0.28
CA ASN A 162 3.71 -17.69 -0.16
C ASN A 162 4.62 -16.69 -0.87
N VAL A 163 4.13 -16.08 -1.95
CA VAL A 163 4.81 -14.95 -2.61
C VAL A 163 5.11 -13.87 -1.59
N SER A 164 6.34 -13.39 -1.60
CA SER A 164 6.87 -12.30 -0.81
C SER A 164 7.65 -11.32 -1.69
N THR A 165 7.82 -10.10 -1.20
CA THR A 165 8.62 -9.07 -1.87
C THR A 165 9.94 -8.94 -1.14
N ASP A 166 11.02 -9.19 -1.85
CA ASP A 166 12.37 -9.02 -1.33
C ASP A 166 13.08 -7.81 -1.94
N GLN A 167 14.00 -7.26 -1.17
CA GLN A 167 14.95 -6.24 -1.60
C GLN A 167 16.24 -6.91 -2.05
N LEU A 168 16.58 -6.83 -3.34
CA LEU A 168 17.85 -7.36 -3.85
C LEU A 168 19.04 -6.78 -3.07
N VAL A 169 19.06 -5.46 -2.91
CA VAL A 169 19.99 -4.74 -2.03
C VAL A 169 19.26 -4.32 -0.74
N PRO A 170 19.60 -4.87 0.43
CA PRO A 170 18.97 -4.49 1.69
C PRO A 170 19.05 -2.98 1.95
N ARG A 171 17.99 -2.41 2.53
CA ARG A 171 17.89 -0.99 2.94
C ARG A 171 17.98 0.05 1.81
N ALA A 172 18.21 -0.34 0.57
CA ALA A 172 18.22 0.58 -0.58
C ALA A 172 16.81 1.02 -1.03
N GLY A 173 15.76 0.54 -0.34
CA GLY A 173 14.36 0.78 -0.72
C GLY A 173 13.84 -0.26 -1.72
N TYR A 174 12.64 -0.05 -2.24
CA TYR A 174 11.97 -1.01 -3.15
C TYR A 174 11.91 -0.51 -4.61
N THR A 175 12.37 0.69 -4.90
CA THR A 175 12.28 1.27 -6.24
C THR A 175 13.63 1.76 -6.73
N ARG A 176 13.65 2.24 -7.98
CA ARG A 176 14.81 2.91 -8.53
C ARG A 176 15.16 4.09 -7.60
N THR A 177 16.25 3.96 -6.86
CA THR A 177 16.95 5.12 -6.32
C THR A 177 17.45 5.96 -7.50
N LYS A 178 17.49 7.29 -7.35
CA LYS A 178 18.02 8.22 -8.37
C LYS A 178 19.39 7.70 -8.87
N GLY A 179 19.47 7.32 -10.15
CA GLY A 179 20.68 6.74 -10.77
C GLY A 179 20.66 5.23 -11.06
N ARG A 180 19.68 4.45 -10.57
CA ARG A 180 19.59 3.01 -10.87
C ARG A 180 18.68 2.70 -12.08
N LYS A 181 19.16 1.85 -12.99
CA LYS A 181 18.40 1.37 -14.17
C LYS A 181 17.40 0.25 -13.86
N ARG A 182 17.51 -0.49 -12.76
CA ARG A 182 16.62 -1.63 -12.44
C ARG A 182 15.91 -1.43 -11.10
N SER A 183 14.75 -2.08 -10.93
CA SER A 183 14.03 -2.11 -9.64
C SER A 183 14.82 -2.92 -8.62
N ASN A 184 14.75 -2.53 -7.34
CA ASN A 184 15.33 -3.31 -6.25
C ASN A 184 14.37 -4.39 -5.70
N ILE A 185 13.30 -4.68 -6.43
CA ILE A 185 12.30 -5.69 -6.07
C ILE A 185 12.57 -6.97 -6.86
N VAL A 186 12.49 -8.10 -6.15
CA VAL A 186 12.23 -9.42 -6.72
C VAL A 186 11.10 -10.08 -5.92
N PHE A 187 10.26 -10.86 -6.60
CA PHE A 187 9.26 -11.69 -5.92
C PHE A 187 9.88 -13.05 -5.62
N CYS A 188 9.79 -13.51 -4.38
CA CYS A 188 10.35 -14.79 -3.94
C CYS A 188 9.47 -15.41 -2.87
N THR A 189 9.69 -16.68 -2.52
CA THR A 189 8.91 -17.34 -1.47
C THR A 189 9.21 -16.69 -0.13
N TYR A 190 8.24 -16.67 0.77
CA TYR A 190 8.43 -16.11 2.11
C TYR A 190 9.56 -16.82 2.86
N GLY A 191 9.68 -18.14 2.70
CA GLY A 191 10.78 -18.92 3.24
C GLY A 191 12.15 -18.48 2.70
N ALA A 192 12.29 -18.30 1.38
CA ALA A 192 13.54 -17.82 0.78
C ALA A 192 13.90 -16.40 1.26
N ASN A 193 12.92 -15.50 1.34
CA ASN A 193 13.12 -14.15 1.87
C ASN A 193 13.54 -14.17 3.36
N LEU A 194 12.95 -15.05 4.15
CA LEU A 194 13.30 -15.21 5.56
C LEU A 194 14.73 -15.76 5.71
N ALA A 195 15.09 -16.80 4.96
CA ALA A 195 16.45 -17.37 4.96
C ALA A 195 17.49 -16.33 4.53
N LYS A 196 17.17 -15.51 3.53
CA LYS A 196 18.03 -14.43 3.05
C LYS A 196 18.38 -13.40 4.12
N ARG A 197 17.49 -13.14 5.09
CA ARG A 197 17.79 -12.20 6.18
C ARG A 197 18.98 -12.61 7.04
N ASN A 198 19.35 -13.89 7.02
CA ASN A 198 20.48 -14.41 7.77
C ASN A 198 21.79 -14.45 6.96
N LEU A 199 21.79 -13.97 5.72
CA LEU A 199 22.98 -13.97 4.88
C LEU A 199 23.85 -12.72 5.08
N PRO A 200 25.19 -12.86 5.13
CA PRO A 200 26.11 -11.73 5.14
C PRO A 200 25.96 -10.82 3.90
N PRO A 201 26.21 -9.51 4.03
CA PRO A 201 26.16 -8.55 2.91
C PRO A 201 27.02 -8.94 1.70
N GLU A 202 28.17 -9.58 1.92
CA GLU A 202 29.11 -10.05 0.92
C GLU A 202 28.50 -11.18 0.08
N THR A 203 27.87 -12.15 0.73
CA THR A 203 27.12 -13.24 0.08
C THR A 203 25.97 -12.68 -0.75
N MET A 204 25.34 -11.60 -0.29
CA MET A 204 24.26 -10.94 -1.04
C MET A 204 24.73 -10.24 -2.31
N LYS A 205 25.94 -9.66 -2.32
CA LYS A 205 26.53 -9.09 -3.55
C LYS A 205 26.72 -10.18 -4.61
N MET A 206 27.10 -11.39 -4.19
CA MET A 206 27.25 -12.53 -5.09
C MET A 206 25.90 -13.00 -5.64
N VAL A 207 24.85 -13.09 -4.81
CA VAL A 207 23.47 -13.36 -5.26
C VAL A 207 22.98 -12.33 -6.28
N VAL A 208 23.24 -11.04 -6.04
CA VAL A 208 22.87 -9.96 -6.96
C VAL A 208 23.66 -10.05 -8.27
N HIS A 209 24.97 -10.28 -8.21
CA HIS A 209 25.82 -10.44 -9.40
C HIS A 209 25.36 -11.62 -10.28
N ILE A 210 25.08 -12.75 -9.64
CA ILE A 210 24.57 -13.95 -10.29
C ILE A 210 23.20 -13.70 -10.97
N PHE A 211 22.31 -12.95 -10.31
CA PHE A 211 21.01 -12.56 -10.87
C PHE A 211 21.14 -11.54 -12.00
N GLU A 212 22.00 -10.53 -11.86
CA GLU A 212 22.16 -9.45 -12.84
C GLU A 212 22.82 -9.91 -14.14
N ASN A 213 23.69 -10.93 -14.05
CA ASN A 213 24.43 -11.52 -15.15
C ASN A 213 23.77 -12.79 -15.72
N GLY A 214 22.59 -13.18 -15.23
CA GLY A 214 21.85 -14.33 -15.74
C GLY A 214 22.55 -15.68 -15.53
N LEU A 215 23.48 -15.77 -14.57
CA LEU A 215 24.24 -16.99 -14.28
C LEU A 215 23.45 -18.02 -13.46
N VAL A 216 22.23 -17.68 -13.03
CA VAL A 216 21.20 -18.69 -12.71
C VAL A 216 20.25 -18.76 -13.89
N ASN A 217 20.56 -19.64 -14.83
CA ASN A 217 19.50 -20.27 -15.59
C ASN A 217 19.24 -21.61 -14.90
N PRO A 218 18.25 -21.72 -14.00
CA PRO A 218 17.83 -23.03 -13.52
C PRO A 218 16.99 -23.62 -14.65
N ASN A 219 17.66 -24.08 -15.71
CA ASN A 219 17.04 -25.05 -16.59
C ASN A 219 16.63 -26.21 -15.66
N PRO A 220 15.35 -26.62 -15.62
CA PRO A 220 14.90 -27.68 -14.72
C PRO A 220 15.73 -28.97 -14.89
N LYS A 221 16.33 -29.16 -16.06
CA LYS A 221 17.21 -30.29 -16.40
C LYS A 221 18.61 -30.22 -15.81
N THR A 222 19.07 -29.06 -15.32
CA THR A 222 20.42 -28.86 -14.77
C THR A 222 20.38 -28.49 -13.29
N ARG A 223 19.27 -28.73 -12.59
CA ARG A 223 19.19 -28.52 -11.15
C ARG A 223 20.15 -29.51 -10.47
N PRO A 224 21.12 -29.04 -9.66
CA PRO A 224 21.98 -29.95 -8.94
C PRO A 224 21.15 -30.80 -7.98
N THR A 225 21.43 -32.10 -7.91
CA THR A 225 20.73 -33.02 -7.01
C THR A 225 20.98 -32.62 -5.55
N LYS A 226 20.13 -33.07 -4.62
CA LYS A 226 20.31 -32.76 -3.18
C LYS A 226 21.71 -33.13 -2.66
N GLU A 227 22.33 -34.14 -3.28
CA GLU A 227 23.69 -34.59 -3.01
C GLU A 227 24.75 -33.58 -3.49
N GLN A 228 24.54 -32.92 -4.63
CA GLN A 228 25.49 -31.96 -5.22
C GLN A 228 25.54 -30.62 -4.46
N VAL A 229 24.51 -30.29 -3.69
CA VAL A 229 24.43 -29.02 -2.93
C VAL A 229 24.94 -29.18 -1.49
N GLY A 230 25.40 -30.38 -1.09
CA GLY A 230 25.94 -30.62 0.25
C GLY A 230 24.96 -30.35 1.40
N ILE A 231 23.65 -30.30 1.11
CA ILE A 231 22.61 -30.11 2.14
C ILE A 231 22.36 -31.49 2.76
N THR A 232 23.16 -31.84 3.75
CA THR A 232 22.88 -32.96 4.64
C THR A 232 21.57 -32.67 5.38
N THR A 233 20.58 -33.51 5.10
CA THR A 233 19.29 -33.51 5.78
C THR A 233 19.53 -33.69 7.28
N LEU A 234 19.40 -32.63 8.08
CA LEU A 234 19.17 -32.77 9.52
C LEU A 234 17.75 -33.33 9.70
N ARG A 235 17.63 -34.66 9.60
CA ARG A 235 16.44 -35.41 9.99
C ARG A 235 16.48 -35.59 11.51
N ASN A 236 15.44 -35.08 12.16
CA ASN A 236 14.78 -35.64 13.34
C ASN A 236 15.65 -36.47 14.30
N GLU A 237 16.33 -35.81 15.23
CA GLU A 237 16.59 -36.37 16.55
C GLU A 237 16.11 -35.35 17.58
N LEU A 238 14.81 -35.42 17.86
CA LEU A 238 14.20 -34.97 19.12
C LEU A 238 12.93 -35.81 19.29
N VAL A 239 13.17 -37.08 19.58
CA VAL A 239 12.29 -37.94 20.36
C VAL A 239 13.09 -38.29 21.60
N ILE A 240 12.79 -37.63 22.71
CA ILE A 240 12.36 -38.15 24.02
C ILE A 240 11.93 -36.91 24.82
#